data_AF-A0A7C8A8J8-F1
#
_entry.id   AF-A0A7C8A8J8-F1
#
_cell.length_a   1.000
_cell.length_b   1.000
_cell.length_c   1.000
_cell.angle_alpha   90.00
_cell.angle_beta   90.00
_cell.angle_gamma   90.00
#
_symmetry.space_group_name_H-M   'P 1'
#
loop_
_entity.id
_entity.type
_entity.pdbx_description
1 polymer ?
#
loop_
_entity_poly.entity_id
_entity_poly.type
_entity_poly.pdbx_seq_one_letter_code
_entity_poly.pdbx_strand_id
1 'polypeptide(L)'
;MLIRRLLTLILILLFTSTVFAGDDKKEKPTALLTESKQMENKQSSTKQIGSSKNIVLLMDSSGSMRKTDPKNYRKVAAKLFTSLIGEDVKISILSFGDTVKTLLPLSDNKKSLKPAIDKAIDKISSKEFSTHIHLAVKEGFEILKKTKEGTGIIILMSDGKLTLGSESKDKLAKEELLKMLPEIAKAGIKIYTIPFTEESDIALLNTIANETGGFSRLAKTDKDIHMLFASIFEKIKSPDSIPIRDDGFSIDAEIKEAILIITKQPKTKTTLVTPSGTKINYGKHGKNILWHSTDLFDMITITSPQIGQWKVNLSTKEGNRVYVLTNLRLKSSFDKNLVYIGEKLTLDAWLERDGGIIKEMDVLDKITIIAESSDPSKTPKKINMVLDSLVSGTVPTQGKYMAELLIEHVGDYTVKIIAEGSTFKREKILEFRSEEMPPEKVQPIKREKPDKTEQKTEVNDPSKEWKSSLIIFGVANGTVLLIGGLVFLVLKLLKKRSRKKK
;
A
#
# COMPACT_ATOMS: atom_id res chain seq x y z
N MET A 1 15.87 62.68 47.05
CA MET A 1 16.34 62.05 48.30
C MET A 1 16.63 60.58 48.00
N LEU A 2 17.92 60.20 48.04
CA LEU A 2 18.55 58.85 48.04
C LEU A 2 18.09 57.79 47.00
N ILE A 3 18.87 57.27 46.05
CA ILE A 3 20.24 56.68 46.00
C ILE A 3 20.40 55.34 46.77
N ARG A 4 20.48 54.24 45.98
CA ARG A 4 21.33 53.02 46.00
C ARG A 4 21.64 52.25 47.32
N ARG A 5 21.58 50.91 47.18
CA ARG A 5 22.54 49.81 47.56
C ARG A 5 21.76 48.64 48.20
N LEU A 6 21.68 47.43 47.61
CA LEU A 6 22.71 46.37 47.44
C LEU A 6 23.25 45.83 48.79
N LEU A 7 22.81 44.64 49.23
CA LEU A 7 23.66 43.46 49.50
C LEU A 7 22.87 42.23 50.04
N THR A 8 23.28 41.07 49.53
CA THR A 8 23.15 39.67 49.99
C THR A 8 23.34 39.40 51.50
N LEU A 9 22.70 38.35 52.05
CA LEU A 9 23.36 37.10 52.51
C LEU A 9 22.37 36.04 53.05
N ILE A 10 22.81 34.79 52.94
CA ILE A 10 22.23 33.48 53.29
C ILE A 10 22.51 33.11 54.78
N LEU A 11 21.69 32.22 55.37
CA LEU A 11 22.06 30.99 56.12
C LEU A 11 21.39 30.76 57.51
N ILE A 12 20.64 29.65 57.59
CA ILE A 12 20.46 28.63 58.67
C ILE A 12 20.18 29.07 60.12
N LEU A 13 19.09 28.52 60.71
CA LEU A 13 19.19 27.89 62.04
C LEU A 13 18.12 26.80 62.29
N LEU A 14 18.57 25.76 62.99
CA LEU A 14 17.88 24.55 63.44
C LEU A 14 16.82 24.79 64.52
N PHE A 15 15.82 23.90 64.60
CA PHE A 15 15.18 23.54 65.87
C PHE A 15 14.94 22.02 65.95
N THR A 16 15.67 21.38 66.87
CA THR A 16 15.37 20.11 67.56
C THR A 16 14.15 20.35 68.50
N SER A 17 13.32 19.44 68.99
CA SER A 17 13.39 18.03 69.40
C SER A 17 12.01 17.69 70.00
N THR A 18 11.52 16.45 69.91
CA THR A 18 11.00 15.70 71.08
C THR A 18 10.73 14.24 70.72
N VAL A 19 11.19 13.39 71.63
CA VAL A 19 11.13 11.92 71.68
C VAL A 19 9.82 11.47 72.33
N PHE A 20 9.25 10.35 71.88
CA PHE A 20 8.49 9.46 72.76
C PHE A 20 8.75 7.99 72.42
N ALA A 21 8.92 7.19 73.47
CA ALA A 21 9.42 5.83 73.49
C ALA A 21 8.32 4.76 73.37
N GLY A 22 8.73 3.54 73.01
CA GLY A 22 7.92 2.32 73.10
C GLY A 22 8.63 1.09 72.53
N ASP A 23 9.26 0.32 73.42
CA ASP A 23 9.79 -1.07 73.35
C ASP A 23 8.93 -2.05 72.50
N ASP A 24 9.40 -3.16 71.88
CA ASP A 24 10.53 -4.06 72.15
C ASP A 24 10.76 -5.04 70.96
N LYS A 25 11.90 -5.76 71.01
CA LYS A 25 12.29 -7.00 70.29
C LYS A 25 13.09 -6.94 68.96
N LYS A 26 14.42 -6.88 69.18
CA LYS A 26 15.52 -7.68 68.59
C LYS A 26 15.34 -8.37 67.22
N GLU A 27 16.08 -7.86 66.23
CA GLU A 27 17.02 -8.60 65.37
C GLU A 27 18.07 -7.62 64.80
N LYS A 28 19.33 -8.03 64.66
CA LYS A 28 20.49 -7.19 64.27
C LYS A 28 21.37 -8.03 63.32
N PRO A 29 22.29 -7.44 62.53
CA PRO A 29 22.09 -6.52 61.41
C PRO A 29 22.89 -6.96 60.15
N THR A 30 22.49 -6.61 58.91
CA THR A 30 23.47 -6.59 57.80
C THR A 30 23.13 -5.55 56.71
N ALA A 31 23.94 -4.49 56.70
CA ALA A 31 24.42 -3.68 55.57
C ALA A 31 23.40 -3.07 54.57
N LEU A 32 22.96 -1.85 54.87
CA LEU A 32 22.64 -0.81 53.89
C LEU A 32 23.94 -0.10 53.51
N LEU A 33 24.48 -0.35 52.31
CA LEU A 33 25.48 0.51 51.67
C LEU A 33 25.51 0.29 50.15
N THR A 34 24.38 0.24 49.44
CA THR A 34 24.38 0.37 47.96
C THR A 34 23.02 0.76 47.34
N GLU A 35 22.47 1.94 47.64
CA GLU A 35 21.28 2.45 46.91
C GLU A 35 21.42 3.93 46.48
N SER A 36 22.53 4.27 45.81
CA SER A 36 22.66 5.56 45.12
C SER A 36 23.21 5.47 43.69
N LYS A 37 23.08 4.30 43.04
CA LYS A 37 23.47 4.09 41.63
C LYS A 37 22.37 3.54 40.72
N GLN A 38 21.10 3.64 41.11
CA GLN A 38 19.96 3.21 40.29
C GLN A 38 18.90 4.29 40.02
N MET A 39 19.33 5.56 39.90
CA MET A 39 18.49 6.63 39.34
C MET A 39 19.16 7.26 38.11
N GLU A 40 19.60 6.45 37.17
CA GLU A 40 20.03 6.95 35.86
C GLU A 40 19.89 5.86 34.78
N ASN A 41 18.71 5.24 34.68
CA ASN A 41 18.30 4.56 33.45
C ASN A 41 16.78 4.33 33.40
N LYS A 42 16.03 5.42 33.27
CA LYS A 42 14.59 5.37 32.95
C LYS A 42 14.23 6.39 31.87
N GLN A 43 15.02 6.44 30.81
CA GLN A 43 14.53 6.96 29.54
C GLN A 43 13.90 5.78 28.78
N SER A 44 12.64 5.50 29.16
CA SER A 44 11.76 4.66 28.35
C SER A 44 11.72 5.25 26.96
N SER A 45 12.26 4.50 26.00
CA SER A 45 11.91 4.65 24.61
C SER A 45 10.40 4.44 24.50
N THR A 46 9.68 5.48 24.12
CA THR A 46 8.28 5.40 23.71
C THR A 46 8.23 4.52 22.47
N LYS A 47 8.13 3.21 22.70
CA LYS A 47 7.95 2.19 21.68
C LYS A 47 6.63 2.49 21.00
N GLN A 48 6.71 2.96 19.75
CA GLN A 48 5.54 3.19 18.90
C GLN A 48 4.62 1.98 18.97
N ILE A 49 3.33 2.20 19.27
CA ILE A 49 2.28 1.19 19.13
C ILE A 49 2.00 1.06 17.62
N GLY A 50 2.94 0.45 16.90
CA GLY A 50 2.68 -0.21 15.64
C GLY A 50 2.38 -1.67 15.95
N SER A 51 1.27 -2.20 15.46
CA SER A 51 1.00 -3.64 15.53
C SER A 51 2.21 -4.38 14.94
N SER A 52 2.87 -5.23 15.73
CA SER A 52 3.95 -6.12 15.24
C SER A 52 3.50 -6.79 13.95
N LYS A 53 4.38 -6.87 12.94
CA LYS A 53 4.05 -7.49 11.64
C LYS A 53 4.95 -8.68 11.39
N ASN A 54 4.35 -9.77 10.95
CA ASN A 54 5.06 -10.99 10.55
C ASN A 54 4.94 -11.12 9.03
N ILE A 55 6.07 -11.13 8.34
CA ILE A 55 6.11 -11.10 6.88
C ILE A 55 6.81 -12.34 6.35
N VAL A 56 6.19 -13.05 5.42
CA VAL A 56 6.78 -14.17 4.71
C VAL A 56 7.01 -13.79 3.26
N LEU A 57 8.27 -13.81 2.82
CA LEU A 57 8.65 -13.61 1.43
C LEU A 57 8.69 -14.98 0.72
N LEU A 58 7.80 -15.18 -0.25
CA LEU A 58 7.78 -16.36 -1.11
C LEU A 58 8.46 -16.01 -2.44
N MET A 59 9.59 -16.65 -2.68
CA MET A 59 10.49 -16.32 -3.78
C MET A 59 10.57 -17.47 -4.78
N ASP A 60 10.12 -17.22 -6.01
CA ASP A 60 10.15 -18.21 -7.07
C ASP A 60 11.60 -18.53 -7.53
N SER A 61 11.91 -19.82 -7.59
CA SER A 61 13.19 -20.37 -8.05
C SER A 61 13.08 -21.23 -9.30
N SER A 62 11.92 -21.24 -9.96
CA SER A 62 11.67 -21.99 -11.19
C SER A 62 12.55 -21.53 -12.36
N GLY A 63 12.69 -22.40 -13.36
CA GLY A 63 13.49 -22.16 -14.56
C GLY A 63 12.96 -21.01 -15.42
N SER A 64 11.64 -20.76 -15.43
CA SER A 64 11.02 -19.66 -16.19
C SER A 64 11.51 -18.29 -15.71
N MET A 65 11.93 -18.17 -14.45
CA MET A 65 12.53 -16.96 -13.88
C MET A 65 13.81 -16.53 -14.59
N ARG A 66 14.48 -17.39 -15.37
CA ARG A 66 15.59 -16.96 -16.24
C ARG A 66 15.15 -16.08 -17.40
N LYS A 67 13.90 -16.26 -17.85
CA LYS A 67 13.29 -15.49 -18.92
C LYS A 67 12.55 -14.28 -18.37
N THR A 68 11.79 -14.46 -17.28
CA THR A 68 10.94 -13.40 -16.70
C THR A 68 11.68 -12.47 -15.74
N ASP A 69 12.76 -12.92 -15.11
CA ASP A 69 13.63 -12.11 -14.24
C ASP A 69 15.13 -12.42 -14.49
N PRO A 70 15.65 -12.15 -15.70
CA PRO A 70 17.01 -12.53 -16.10
C PRO A 70 18.10 -11.87 -15.24
N LYS A 71 17.81 -10.71 -14.65
CA LYS A 71 18.74 -9.92 -13.83
C LYS A 71 18.57 -10.16 -12.33
N ASN A 72 17.69 -11.08 -11.92
CA ASN A 72 17.39 -11.42 -10.52
C ASN A 72 16.94 -10.21 -9.68
N TYR A 73 16.12 -9.37 -10.26
CA TYR A 73 15.55 -8.22 -9.60
C TYR A 73 14.76 -8.58 -8.36
N ARG A 74 14.16 -9.77 -8.28
CA ARG A 74 13.52 -10.26 -7.05
C ARG A 74 14.46 -10.26 -5.84
N LYS A 75 15.76 -10.50 -6.04
CA LYS A 75 16.76 -10.43 -4.96
C LYS A 75 17.00 -8.99 -4.52
N VAL A 76 17.23 -8.10 -5.48
CA VAL A 76 17.46 -6.66 -5.23
C VAL A 76 16.28 -6.06 -4.47
N ALA A 77 15.09 -6.39 -4.95
CA ALA A 77 13.80 -6.12 -4.35
C ALA A 77 13.66 -6.58 -2.90
N ALA A 78 13.89 -7.87 -2.63
CA ALA A 78 13.78 -8.41 -1.28
C ALA A 78 14.76 -7.73 -0.31
N LYS A 79 15.98 -7.42 -0.77
CA LYS A 79 16.96 -6.67 0.03
C LYS A 79 16.50 -5.24 0.33
N LEU A 80 15.92 -4.55 -0.65
CA LEU A 80 15.33 -3.22 -0.46
C LEU A 80 14.17 -3.28 0.55
N PHE A 81 13.22 -4.19 0.33
CA PHE A 81 12.05 -4.32 1.19
C PHE A 81 12.44 -4.57 2.65
N THR A 82 13.34 -5.52 2.89
CA THR A 82 13.85 -5.83 4.24
C THR A 82 14.65 -4.68 4.85
N SER A 83 15.19 -3.76 4.06
CA SER A 83 15.83 -2.54 4.58
C SER A 83 14.81 -1.45 4.96
N LEU A 84 13.73 -1.30 4.18
CA LEU A 84 12.73 -0.24 4.37
C LEU A 84 11.75 -0.53 5.51
N ILE A 85 11.34 -1.78 5.66
CA ILE A 85 10.20 -2.17 6.50
C ILE A 85 10.44 -1.95 8.02
N GLY A 86 11.66 -1.64 8.43
CA GLY A 86 12.02 -1.31 9.81
C GLY A 86 12.30 -2.54 10.70
N GLU A 87 12.75 -2.30 11.93
CA GLU A 87 13.16 -3.36 12.88
C GLU A 87 12.01 -3.92 13.72
N ASP A 88 10.82 -3.31 13.65
CA ASP A 88 9.59 -3.70 14.37
C ASP A 88 8.80 -4.83 13.66
N VAL A 89 9.43 -5.51 12.70
CA VAL A 89 8.82 -6.63 11.96
C VAL A 89 9.67 -7.88 12.04
N LYS A 90 9.00 -9.03 11.91
CA LYS A 90 9.64 -10.33 11.71
C LYS A 90 9.54 -10.75 10.27
N ILE A 91 10.60 -11.36 9.74
CA ILE A 91 10.69 -11.77 8.34
C ILE A 91 11.07 -13.25 8.27
N SER A 92 10.38 -13.99 7.39
CA SER A 92 10.77 -15.32 6.92
C SER A 92 10.95 -15.30 5.40
N ILE A 93 11.89 -16.10 4.89
CA ILE A 93 12.20 -16.17 3.46
C ILE A 93 12.12 -17.62 3.02
N LEU A 94 11.23 -17.90 2.09
CA LEU A 94 11.03 -19.21 1.49
C LEU A 94 11.37 -19.11 0.00
N SER A 95 12.11 -20.09 -0.49
CA SER A 95 12.26 -20.35 -1.91
C SER A 95 11.33 -21.47 -2.31
N PHE A 96 10.73 -21.39 -3.49
CA PHE A 96 9.90 -22.48 -4.01
C PHE A 96 10.16 -22.73 -5.50
N GLY A 97 9.90 -23.97 -5.92
CA GLY A 97 9.99 -24.43 -7.29
C GLY A 97 9.59 -25.90 -7.35
N ASP A 98 10.56 -26.81 -7.35
CA ASP A 98 10.37 -28.25 -7.19
C ASP A 98 9.88 -28.60 -5.78
N THR A 99 10.42 -27.92 -4.77
CA THR A 99 9.99 -28.03 -3.37
C THR A 99 10.01 -26.66 -2.70
N VAL A 100 9.39 -26.56 -1.53
CA VAL A 100 9.45 -25.36 -0.69
C VAL A 100 10.62 -25.50 0.29
N LYS A 101 11.51 -24.51 0.31
CA LYS A 101 12.70 -24.47 1.16
C LYS A 101 12.69 -23.20 2.00
N THR A 102 12.67 -23.35 3.32
CA THR A 102 12.84 -22.23 4.25
C THR A 102 14.31 -21.81 4.29
N LEU A 103 14.62 -20.65 3.69
CA LEU A 103 15.98 -20.09 3.65
C LEU A 103 16.28 -19.24 4.89
N LEU A 104 15.25 -18.62 5.46
CA LEU A 104 15.30 -17.89 6.73
C LEU A 104 14.01 -18.18 7.52
N PRO A 105 14.10 -18.85 8.68
CA PRO A 105 12.97 -18.98 9.59
C PRO A 105 12.49 -17.60 10.07
N LEU A 106 11.24 -17.49 10.52
CA LEU A 106 10.68 -16.22 11.01
C LEU A 106 11.55 -15.62 12.12
N SER A 107 12.24 -14.53 11.79
CA SER A 107 13.27 -13.90 12.62
C SER A 107 13.07 -12.39 12.69
N ASP A 108 13.55 -11.74 13.74
CA ASP A 108 13.49 -10.26 13.85
C ASP A 108 14.27 -9.58 12.71
N ASN A 109 13.74 -8.49 12.15
CA ASN A 109 14.43 -7.70 11.11
C ASN A 109 15.43 -6.68 11.70
N LYS A 110 16.28 -7.13 12.62
CA LYS A 110 17.29 -6.27 13.27
C LYS A 110 18.45 -5.99 12.33
N LYS A 111 19.07 -4.80 12.46
CA LYS A 111 20.29 -4.44 11.71
C LYS A 111 21.40 -5.50 11.80
N SER A 112 21.57 -6.13 12.97
CA SER A 112 22.55 -7.20 13.19
C SER A 112 22.30 -8.47 12.37
N LEU A 113 21.05 -8.72 11.98
CA LEU A 113 20.64 -9.89 11.19
C LEU A 113 20.62 -9.60 9.69
N LYS A 114 20.90 -8.35 9.27
CA LYS A 114 20.90 -7.98 7.85
C LYS A 114 21.84 -8.84 6.99
N PRO A 115 23.08 -9.16 7.41
CA PRO A 115 23.94 -10.05 6.62
C PRO A 115 23.37 -11.47 6.46
N ALA A 116 22.66 -11.98 7.46
CA ALA A 116 22.02 -13.30 7.40
C ALA A 116 20.81 -13.29 6.46
N ILE A 117 20.00 -12.22 6.51
CA ILE A 117 18.88 -11.98 5.58
C ILE A 117 19.40 -11.90 4.13
N ASP A 118 20.42 -11.09 3.89
CA ASP A 118 20.99 -10.92 2.55
C ASP A 118 21.57 -12.23 2.02
N LYS A 119 22.27 -12.99 2.87
CA LYS A 119 22.78 -14.33 2.53
C LYS A 119 21.66 -15.32 2.21
N ALA A 120 20.52 -15.25 2.92
CA ALA A 120 19.37 -16.08 2.61
C ALA A 120 18.77 -15.73 1.24
N ILE A 121 18.62 -14.44 0.94
CA ILE A 121 18.15 -13.96 -0.37
C ILE A 121 19.10 -14.38 -1.50
N ASP A 122 20.40 -14.33 -1.27
CA ASP A 122 21.39 -14.67 -2.30
C ASP A 122 21.35 -16.15 -2.72
N LYS A 123 20.85 -17.04 -1.85
CA LYS A 123 20.65 -18.48 -2.15
C LYS A 123 19.53 -18.77 -3.14
N ILE A 124 18.61 -17.83 -3.38
CA ILE A 124 17.50 -18.01 -4.32
C ILE A 124 18.07 -18.28 -5.72
N SER A 125 17.53 -19.26 -6.44
CA SER A 125 18.05 -19.68 -7.74
C SER A 125 17.00 -19.49 -8.84
N SER A 126 17.29 -19.85 -10.09
CA SER A 126 16.29 -19.94 -11.18
C SER A 126 16.47 -21.29 -11.89
N LYS A 127 16.66 -22.35 -11.12
CA LYS A 127 17.14 -23.66 -11.62
C LYS A 127 16.13 -24.79 -11.44
N GLU A 128 15.06 -24.56 -10.69
CA GLU A 128 14.09 -25.61 -10.37
C GLU A 128 13.17 -25.87 -11.59
N PHE A 129 12.74 -27.12 -11.77
CA PHE A 129 11.99 -27.52 -12.97
C PHE A 129 10.50 -27.19 -12.87
N SER A 130 9.97 -27.27 -11.66
CA SER A 130 8.55 -27.14 -11.35
C SER A 130 8.28 -25.84 -10.61
N THR A 131 6.99 -25.49 -10.46
CA THR A 131 6.55 -24.28 -9.77
C THR A 131 5.35 -24.58 -8.87
N HIS A 132 5.61 -24.97 -7.63
CA HIS A 132 4.58 -25.35 -6.65
C HIS A 132 4.09 -24.14 -5.81
N ILE A 133 3.39 -23.18 -6.44
CA ILE A 133 2.87 -21.97 -5.75
C ILE A 133 1.94 -22.33 -4.57
N HIS A 134 1.01 -23.26 -4.78
CA HIS A 134 0.08 -23.73 -3.75
C HIS A 134 0.78 -24.22 -2.46
N LEU A 135 1.90 -24.96 -2.59
CA LEU A 135 2.68 -25.40 -1.43
C LEU A 135 3.40 -24.24 -0.74
N ALA A 136 3.93 -23.29 -1.51
CA ALA A 136 4.60 -22.12 -0.96
C ALA A 136 3.64 -21.23 -0.15
N VAL A 137 2.44 -21.00 -0.68
CA VAL A 137 1.37 -20.26 0.01
C VAL A 137 0.92 -21.02 1.26
N LYS A 138 0.76 -22.34 1.18
CA LYS A 138 0.43 -23.19 2.33
C LYS A 138 1.47 -23.08 3.45
N GLU A 139 2.76 -23.24 3.14
CA GLU A 139 3.83 -23.16 4.14
C GLU A 139 3.92 -21.77 4.76
N GLY A 140 3.80 -20.71 3.94
CA GLY A 140 3.76 -19.34 4.43
C GLY A 140 2.58 -19.07 5.35
N PHE A 141 1.41 -19.61 5.01
CA PHE A 141 0.22 -19.55 5.86
C PHE A 141 0.44 -20.28 7.19
N GLU A 142 1.01 -21.48 7.19
CA GLU A 142 1.29 -22.25 8.40
C GLU A 142 2.31 -21.56 9.33
N ILE A 143 3.35 -20.91 8.77
CA ILE A 143 4.29 -20.10 9.55
C ILE A 143 3.57 -18.98 10.27
N LEU A 144 2.70 -18.24 9.57
CA LEU A 144 1.96 -17.10 10.12
C LEU A 144 0.86 -17.53 11.09
N LYS A 145 0.16 -18.64 10.83
CA LYS A 145 -0.89 -19.19 11.70
C LYS A 145 -0.35 -19.61 13.08
N LYS A 146 0.93 -20.00 13.16
CA LYS A 146 1.62 -20.31 14.42
C LYS A 146 2.01 -19.06 15.22
N THR A 147 1.96 -17.87 14.62
CA THR A 147 2.24 -16.62 15.32
C THR A 147 1.01 -16.14 16.08
N LYS A 148 1.15 -15.93 17.39
CA LYS A 148 0.04 -15.51 18.27
C LYS A 148 -0.22 -14.00 18.26
N GLU A 149 0.73 -13.22 17.77
CA GLU A 149 0.71 -11.75 17.85
C GLU A 149 1.07 -11.13 16.51
N GLY A 150 0.36 -10.05 16.17
CA GLY A 150 0.65 -9.23 15.01
C GLY A 150 -0.13 -9.61 13.75
N THR A 151 -0.06 -8.74 12.74
CA THR A 151 -0.71 -8.99 11.44
C THR A 151 0.23 -9.78 10.53
N GLY A 152 -0.29 -10.84 9.90
CA GLY A 152 0.46 -11.65 8.95
C GLY A 152 0.37 -11.13 7.52
N ILE A 153 1.49 -11.11 6.82
CA ILE A 153 1.58 -10.68 5.42
C ILE A 153 2.43 -11.68 4.64
N ILE A 154 1.96 -12.07 3.47
CA ILE A 154 2.71 -12.86 2.50
C ILE A 154 3.01 -11.97 1.30
N ILE A 155 4.27 -11.96 0.84
CA ILE A 155 4.66 -11.31 -0.41
C ILE A 155 5.13 -12.41 -1.37
N LEU A 156 4.37 -12.63 -2.44
CA LEU A 156 4.63 -13.63 -3.46
C LEU A 156 5.28 -12.98 -4.69
N MET A 157 6.51 -13.39 -4.99
CA MET A 157 7.28 -12.93 -6.14
C MET A 157 7.43 -14.08 -7.14
N SER A 158 6.64 -14.07 -8.23
CA SER A 158 6.53 -15.20 -9.16
C SER A 158 6.00 -14.75 -10.53
N ASP A 159 6.22 -15.57 -11.56
CA ASP A 159 5.51 -15.42 -12.83
C ASP A 159 4.08 -16.02 -12.81
N GLY A 160 3.64 -16.59 -11.69
CA GLY A 160 2.29 -17.08 -11.48
C GLY A 160 1.97 -18.39 -12.18
N LYS A 161 2.89 -18.99 -12.94
CA LYS A 161 2.63 -20.23 -13.66
C LYS A 161 2.80 -21.42 -12.74
N LEU A 162 1.72 -22.17 -12.49
CA LEU A 162 1.84 -23.49 -11.87
C LEU A 162 2.33 -24.48 -12.94
N THR A 163 3.47 -25.11 -12.69
CA THR A 163 4.05 -26.12 -13.59
C THR A 163 4.52 -27.33 -12.78
N LEU A 164 3.68 -28.36 -12.71
CA LEU A 164 3.88 -29.61 -11.96
C LEU A 164 4.07 -30.82 -12.89
N GLY A 165 4.31 -30.57 -14.18
CA GLY A 165 4.64 -31.58 -15.19
C GLY A 165 3.45 -32.19 -15.94
N SER A 166 2.21 -31.79 -15.65
CA SER A 166 1.02 -32.15 -16.44
C SER A 166 -0.15 -31.21 -16.15
N GLU A 167 -0.97 -30.93 -17.16
CA GLU A 167 -2.14 -30.04 -17.04
C GLU A 167 -3.10 -30.44 -15.90
N SER A 168 -3.36 -31.73 -15.73
CA SER A 168 -4.23 -32.23 -14.64
C SER A 168 -3.69 -31.88 -13.26
N LYS A 169 -2.37 -31.99 -13.05
CA LYS A 169 -1.72 -31.61 -11.77
C LYS A 169 -1.75 -30.11 -11.56
N ASP A 170 -1.52 -29.33 -12.62
CA ASP A 170 -1.55 -27.87 -12.56
C ASP A 170 -2.95 -27.36 -12.18
N LYS A 171 -3.99 -27.97 -12.77
CA LYS A 171 -5.39 -27.68 -12.44
C LYS A 171 -5.73 -28.02 -11.00
N LEU A 172 -5.36 -29.22 -10.53
CA LEU A 172 -5.60 -29.64 -9.15
C LEU A 172 -4.90 -28.70 -8.16
N ALA A 173 -3.63 -28.36 -8.40
CA ALA A 173 -2.87 -27.43 -7.57
C ALA A 173 -3.49 -26.03 -7.53
N LYS A 174 -4.00 -25.55 -8.68
CA LYS A 174 -4.73 -24.27 -8.76
C LYS A 174 -6.03 -24.33 -7.95
N GLU A 175 -6.80 -25.41 -8.07
CA GLU A 175 -8.03 -25.60 -7.29
C GLU A 175 -7.76 -25.65 -5.78
N GLU A 176 -6.71 -26.34 -5.34
CA GLU A 176 -6.29 -26.38 -3.93
C GLU A 176 -5.88 -25.00 -3.42
N LEU A 177 -5.12 -24.24 -4.22
CA LEU A 177 -4.73 -22.87 -3.89
C LEU A 177 -5.97 -21.97 -3.74
N LEU A 178 -6.90 -22.01 -4.68
CA LEU A 178 -8.11 -21.19 -4.61
C LEU A 178 -8.99 -21.54 -3.40
N LYS A 179 -9.06 -22.82 -3.01
CA LYS A 179 -9.82 -23.27 -1.83
C LYS A 179 -9.26 -22.75 -0.51
N MET A 180 -7.96 -22.47 -0.41
CA MET A 180 -7.34 -21.96 0.84
C MET A 180 -7.40 -20.44 1.00
N LEU A 181 -7.55 -19.66 -0.09
CA LEU A 181 -7.56 -18.19 0.00
C LEU A 181 -8.60 -17.65 1.01
N PRO A 182 -9.84 -18.18 1.08
CA PRO A 182 -10.80 -17.71 2.08
C PRO A 182 -10.38 -17.99 3.53
N GLU A 183 -9.66 -19.09 3.80
CA GLU A 183 -9.14 -19.38 5.15
C GLU A 183 -8.03 -18.39 5.52
N ILE A 184 -7.13 -18.10 4.58
CA ILE A 184 -6.06 -17.12 4.74
C ILE A 184 -6.64 -15.73 5.03
N ALA A 185 -7.66 -15.32 4.26
CA ALA A 185 -8.37 -14.06 4.45
C ALA A 185 -9.04 -13.99 5.84
N LYS A 186 -9.72 -15.06 6.26
CA LYS A 186 -10.35 -15.15 7.60
C LYS A 186 -9.34 -15.07 8.74
N ALA A 187 -8.11 -15.54 8.52
CA ALA A 187 -7.02 -15.39 9.48
C ALA A 187 -6.43 -13.96 9.52
N GLY A 188 -6.96 -13.03 8.72
CA GLY A 188 -6.47 -11.65 8.61
C GLY A 188 -5.11 -11.55 7.92
N ILE A 189 -4.70 -12.57 7.17
CA ILE A 189 -3.44 -12.61 6.43
C ILE A 189 -3.67 -12.09 5.02
N LYS A 190 -2.87 -11.09 4.63
CA LYS A 190 -2.93 -10.49 3.29
C LYS A 190 -1.84 -11.06 2.41
N ILE A 191 -2.15 -11.38 1.14
CA ILE A 191 -1.15 -11.78 0.15
C ILE A 191 -0.98 -10.66 -0.87
N TYR A 192 0.24 -10.12 -0.96
CA TYR A 192 0.65 -9.22 -2.04
C TYR A 192 1.38 -10.02 -3.11
N THR A 193 1.03 -9.82 -4.38
CA THR A 193 1.65 -10.55 -5.50
C THR A 193 2.40 -9.62 -6.44
N ILE A 194 3.55 -10.08 -6.91
CA ILE A 194 4.47 -9.32 -7.77
C ILE A 194 4.78 -10.14 -9.02
N PRO A 195 3.99 -9.97 -10.10
CA PRO A 195 4.39 -10.40 -11.43
C PRO A 195 5.53 -9.53 -11.97
N PHE A 196 6.55 -10.16 -12.55
CA PHE A 196 7.70 -9.46 -13.14
C PHE A 196 7.56 -9.17 -14.64
N THR A 197 6.61 -9.84 -15.31
CA THR A 197 6.42 -9.69 -16.76
C THR A 197 4.97 -9.82 -17.16
N GLU A 198 4.62 -9.28 -18.32
CA GLU A 198 3.29 -9.50 -18.93
C GLU A 198 3.04 -10.97 -19.32
N GLU A 199 4.10 -11.78 -19.45
CA GLU A 199 3.99 -13.22 -19.71
C GLU A 199 3.53 -14.03 -18.47
N SER A 200 3.38 -13.39 -17.32
CA SER A 200 2.95 -14.01 -16.07
C SER A 200 1.45 -14.33 -16.07
N ASP A 201 1.00 -15.30 -15.25
CA ASP A 201 -0.43 -15.53 -15.00
C ASP A 201 -0.98 -14.43 -14.08
N ILE A 202 -1.15 -13.23 -14.65
CA ILE A 202 -1.64 -12.04 -13.95
C ILE A 202 -3.03 -12.30 -13.38
N ALA A 203 -3.89 -13.05 -14.07
CA ALA A 203 -5.24 -13.35 -13.62
C ALA A 203 -5.22 -14.15 -12.31
N LEU A 204 -4.40 -15.19 -12.22
CA LEU A 204 -4.25 -15.95 -10.99
C LEU A 204 -3.64 -15.09 -9.86
N LEU A 205 -2.57 -14.34 -10.14
CA LEU A 205 -1.90 -13.52 -9.12
C LEU A 205 -2.81 -12.41 -8.59
N ASN A 206 -3.66 -11.82 -9.44
CA ASN A 206 -4.72 -10.89 -9.04
C ASN A 206 -5.75 -11.59 -8.15
N THR A 207 -6.19 -12.79 -8.52
CA THR A 207 -7.17 -13.56 -7.73
C THR A 207 -6.64 -13.83 -6.32
N ILE A 208 -5.39 -14.31 -6.20
CA ILE A 208 -4.74 -14.57 -4.90
C ILE A 208 -4.72 -13.31 -4.03
N ALA A 209 -4.34 -12.18 -4.62
CA ALA A 209 -4.24 -10.93 -3.89
C ALA A 209 -5.61 -10.39 -3.46
N ASN A 210 -6.58 -10.35 -4.38
CA ASN A 210 -7.90 -9.77 -4.13
C ASN A 210 -8.69 -10.58 -3.09
N GLU A 211 -8.68 -11.91 -3.19
CA GLU A 211 -9.40 -12.80 -2.25
C GLU A 211 -8.85 -12.72 -0.82
N THR A 212 -7.59 -12.29 -0.64
CA THR A 212 -6.96 -12.13 0.68
C THR A 212 -6.89 -10.68 1.14
N GLY A 213 -7.50 -9.75 0.42
CA GLY A 213 -7.45 -8.31 0.75
C GLY A 213 -6.05 -7.72 0.63
N GLY A 214 -5.18 -8.31 -0.19
CA GLY A 214 -3.93 -7.72 -0.66
C GLY A 214 -4.09 -6.98 -1.97
N PHE A 215 -3.00 -6.80 -2.70
CA PHE A 215 -3.00 -6.26 -4.07
C PHE A 215 -1.95 -6.97 -4.93
N SER A 216 -2.18 -6.97 -6.24
CA SER A 216 -1.21 -7.40 -7.24
C SER A 216 -0.75 -6.21 -8.05
N ARG A 217 0.55 -6.15 -8.36
CA ARG A 217 1.05 -5.09 -9.25
C ARG A 217 2.20 -5.60 -10.10
N LEU A 218 2.01 -5.47 -11.41
CA LEU A 218 2.98 -5.82 -12.43
C LEU A 218 4.14 -4.83 -12.46
N ALA A 219 5.37 -5.35 -12.36
CA ALA A 219 6.55 -4.59 -12.72
C ALA A 219 6.74 -4.64 -14.24
N LYS A 220 6.31 -3.58 -14.95
CA LYS A 220 6.36 -3.53 -16.43
C LYS A 220 7.79 -3.44 -16.96
N THR A 221 8.66 -2.76 -16.24
CA THR A 221 10.07 -2.60 -16.58
C THR A 221 10.97 -2.84 -15.38
N ASP A 222 12.24 -3.11 -15.66
CA ASP A 222 13.34 -3.17 -14.69
C ASP A 222 13.35 -1.98 -13.71
N LYS A 223 12.96 -0.79 -14.18
CA LYS A 223 12.93 0.45 -13.41
C LYS A 223 11.71 0.57 -12.51
N ASP A 224 10.70 -0.27 -12.68
CA ASP A 224 9.47 -0.21 -11.89
C ASP A 224 9.57 -1.03 -10.60
N ILE A 225 10.58 -1.89 -10.51
CA ILE A 225 10.67 -2.87 -9.44
C ILE A 225 10.85 -2.19 -8.09
N HIS A 226 11.80 -1.26 -7.94
CA HIS A 226 11.96 -0.56 -6.66
C HIS A 226 10.77 0.35 -6.34
N MET A 227 10.06 0.88 -7.35
CA MET A 227 8.82 1.63 -7.15
C MET A 227 7.71 0.73 -6.61
N LEU A 228 7.59 -0.50 -7.12
CA LEU A 228 6.64 -1.50 -6.62
C LEU A 228 6.91 -1.84 -5.15
N PHE A 229 8.18 -2.00 -4.74
CA PHE A 229 8.51 -2.25 -3.33
C PHE A 229 8.24 -1.04 -2.44
N ALA A 230 8.50 0.16 -2.96
CA ALA A 230 8.09 1.40 -2.30
C ALA A 230 6.58 1.40 -2.07
N SER A 231 5.77 1.07 -3.08
CA SER A 231 4.31 0.94 -2.94
C SER A 231 3.86 -0.12 -1.93
N ILE A 232 4.49 -1.29 -1.90
CA ILE A 232 4.20 -2.31 -0.87
C ILE A 232 4.57 -1.78 0.53
N PHE A 233 5.72 -1.13 0.67
CA PHE A 233 6.12 -0.50 1.92
C PHE A 233 5.12 0.59 2.33
N GLU A 234 4.69 1.44 1.40
CA GLU A 234 3.67 2.48 1.61
C GLU A 234 2.37 1.84 2.10
N LYS A 235 1.93 0.74 1.49
CA LYS A 235 0.72 0.04 1.91
C LYS A 235 0.84 -0.61 3.28
N ILE A 236 2.00 -1.22 3.57
CA ILE A 236 2.19 -1.92 4.83
C ILE A 236 2.40 -0.93 5.97
N LYS A 237 3.27 0.06 5.81
CA LYS A 237 3.69 0.95 6.91
C LYS A 237 2.94 2.27 6.94
N SER A 238 2.32 2.67 5.83
CA SER A 238 1.68 3.98 5.69
C SER A 238 2.61 5.07 6.24
N PRO A 239 3.84 5.18 5.70
CA PRO A 239 4.82 6.17 6.17
C PRO A 239 4.31 7.58 5.88
N ASP A 240 4.93 8.55 6.51
CA ASP A 240 4.83 9.94 6.11
C ASP A 240 5.90 10.20 5.04
N SER A 241 5.56 10.93 3.97
CA SER A 241 6.52 11.36 2.95
C SER A 241 6.58 12.88 2.85
N ILE A 242 7.57 13.38 2.13
CA ILE A 242 7.66 14.78 1.72
C ILE A 242 7.76 14.86 0.18
N PRO A 243 7.07 15.81 -0.45
CA PRO A 243 7.10 15.95 -1.89
C PRO A 243 8.48 16.44 -2.36
N ILE A 244 8.96 15.88 -3.46
CA ILE A 244 10.13 16.39 -4.18
C ILE A 244 9.63 17.36 -5.26
N ARG A 245 10.06 18.62 -5.21
CA ARG A 245 9.74 19.66 -6.19
C ARG A 245 11.02 20.31 -6.66
N ASP A 246 11.15 20.53 -7.98
CA ASP A 246 12.30 21.19 -8.61
C ASP A 246 13.65 20.63 -8.14
N ASP A 247 13.74 19.29 -8.09
CA ASP A 247 14.93 18.55 -7.66
C ASP A 247 15.35 18.85 -6.20
N GLY A 248 14.40 19.27 -5.36
CA GLY A 248 14.62 19.55 -3.95
C GLY A 248 13.47 19.11 -3.04
N PHE A 249 13.76 19.08 -1.74
CA PHE A 249 12.80 18.77 -0.69
C PHE A 249 13.16 19.52 0.60
N SER A 250 12.16 19.80 1.43
CA SER A 250 12.32 20.56 2.67
C SER A 250 12.27 19.66 3.89
N ILE A 251 13.26 19.78 4.76
CA ILE A 251 13.29 19.13 6.06
C ILE A 251 12.96 20.16 7.13
N ASP A 252 11.96 19.89 7.97
CA ASP A 252 11.60 20.70 9.14
C ASP A 252 12.07 20.05 10.45
N ALA A 253 11.87 20.77 11.56
CA ALA A 253 12.35 20.38 12.89
C ALA A 253 11.67 19.12 13.46
N GLU A 254 10.49 18.75 12.94
CA GLU A 254 9.74 17.60 13.42
C GLU A 254 10.26 16.28 12.83
N ILE A 255 11.17 16.33 11.85
CA ILE A 255 11.73 15.14 11.19
C ILE A 255 12.95 14.65 11.96
N LYS A 256 12.92 13.37 12.37
CA LYS A 256 14.01 12.69 13.09
C LYS A 256 14.89 11.85 12.16
N GLU A 257 14.31 11.29 11.12
CA GLU A 257 15.00 10.49 10.10
C GLU A 257 14.35 10.71 8.74
N ALA A 258 15.16 10.77 7.68
CA ALA A 258 14.68 10.80 6.31
C ALA A 258 15.26 9.61 5.53
N ILE A 259 14.42 8.91 4.78
CA ILE A 259 14.82 7.80 3.90
C ILE A 259 14.46 8.17 2.47
N LEU A 260 15.49 8.41 1.66
CA LEU A 260 15.34 8.73 0.25
C LEU A 260 15.44 7.46 -0.57
N ILE A 261 14.53 7.28 -1.53
CA ILE A 261 14.65 6.32 -2.62
C ILE A 261 14.77 7.12 -3.91
N ILE A 262 15.95 7.12 -4.52
CA ILE A 262 16.25 7.92 -5.71
C ILE A 262 16.44 7.00 -6.91
N THR A 263 15.57 7.11 -7.90
CA THR A 263 15.62 6.31 -9.12
C THR A 263 16.76 6.76 -10.04
N LYS A 264 17.48 5.79 -10.61
CA LYS A 264 18.64 6.01 -11.46
C LYS A 264 18.39 5.57 -12.89
N GLN A 265 18.82 6.44 -13.81
CA GLN A 265 19.08 6.03 -15.18
C GLN A 265 20.43 5.29 -15.25
N PRO A 266 20.63 4.41 -16.24
CA PRO A 266 21.89 3.69 -16.40
C PRO A 266 23.10 4.64 -16.40
N LYS A 267 24.15 4.27 -15.66
CA LYS A 267 25.42 5.00 -15.53
C LYS A 267 25.33 6.39 -14.87
N THR A 268 24.20 6.77 -14.27
CA THR A 268 24.10 8.02 -13.52
C THR A 268 24.53 7.85 -12.07
N LYS A 269 24.89 8.96 -11.43
CA LYS A 269 25.25 9.02 -10.01
C LYS A 269 24.36 10.03 -9.31
N THR A 270 23.88 9.68 -8.13
CA THR A 270 23.11 10.61 -7.29
C THR A 270 24.07 11.49 -6.51
N THR A 271 23.73 12.77 -6.38
CA THR A 271 24.42 13.73 -5.51
C THR A 271 23.37 14.50 -4.73
N LEU A 272 23.57 14.62 -3.43
CA LEU A 272 22.74 15.49 -2.58
C LEU A 272 23.52 16.76 -2.25
N VAL A 273 22.80 17.87 -2.14
CA VAL A 273 23.29 19.13 -1.59
C VAL A 273 22.54 19.38 -0.30
N THR A 274 23.30 19.48 0.80
CA THR A 274 22.75 19.78 2.12
C THR A 274 22.27 21.24 2.19
N PRO A 275 21.45 21.63 3.19
CA PRO A 275 21.07 23.01 3.44
C PRO A 275 22.27 23.96 3.63
N SER A 276 23.40 23.45 4.14
CA SER A 276 24.65 24.19 4.25
C SER A 276 25.43 24.33 2.94
N GLY A 277 24.90 23.82 1.82
CA GLY A 277 25.54 23.83 0.50
C GLY A 277 26.57 22.73 0.28
N THR A 278 26.74 21.80 1.23
CA THR A 278 27.73 20.72 1.12
C THR A 278 27.23 19.65 0.15
N LYS A 279 28.07 19.29 -0.84
CA LYS A 279 27.78 18.19 -1.76
C LYS A 279 28.22 16.85 -1.18
N ILE A 280 27.32 15.88 -1.15
CA ILE A 280 27.58 14.51 -0.68
C ILE A 280 27.15 13.48 -1.74
N ASN A 281 27.79 12.31 -1.71
CA ASN A 281 27.52 11.19 -2.61
C ASN A 281 27.85 9.85 -1.92
N TYR A 282 27.62 8.73 -2.62
CA TYR A 282 27.88 7.39 -2.10
C TYR A 282 29.31 7.20 -1.56
N GLY A 283 30.34 7.74 -2.22
CA GLY A 283 31.73 7.63 -1.76
C GLY A 283 32.14 8.65 -0.70
N LYS A 284 31.33 9.70 -0.48
CA LYS A 284 31.63 10.80 0.43
C LYS A 284 30.36 11.32 1.10
N HIS A 285 30.08 10.84 2.30
CA HIS A 285 28.95 11.24 3.14
C HIS A 285 29.32 11.20 4.63
N GLY A 286 28.49 11.83 5.47
CA GLY A 286 28.68 11.87 6.92
C GLY A 286 28.30 10.55 7.61
N LYS A 287 28.75 10.37 8.87
CA LYS A 287 28.47 9.15 9.66
C LYS A 287 26.99 8.94 9.99
N ASN A 288 26.17 10.00 9.92
CA ASN A 288 24.72 9.95 10.11
C ASN A 288 23.96 9.50 8.85
N ILE A 289 24.69 9.14 7.78
CA ILE A 289 24.10 8.72 6.51
C ILE A 289 24.48 7.26 6.27
N LEU A 290 23.47 6.43 6.05
CA LEU A 290 23.63 5.09 5.49
C LEU A 290 23.17 5.14 4.03
N TRP A 291 24.11 4.89 3.12
CA TRP A 291 23.84 4.94 1.69
C TRP A 291 24.01 3.54 1.08
N HIS A 292 22.94 3.01 0.49
CA HIS A 292 22.97 1.80 -0.32
C HIS A 292 22.77 2.15 -1.79
N SER A 293 23.81 2.03 -2.60
CA SER A 293 23.80 2.37 -4.02
C SER A 293 23.67 1.14 -4.89
N THR A 294 22.76 1.18 -5.87
CA THR A 294 22.61 0.15 -6.92
C THR A 294 22.61 0.80 -8.31
N ASP A 295 22.54 0.00 -9.37
CA ASP A 295 22.42 0.51 -10.74
C ASP A 295 21.04 1.13 -11.04
N LEU A 296 20.00 0.71 -10.31
CA LEU A 296 18.61 1.13 -10.55
C LEU A 296 18.14 2.26 -9.65
N PHE A 297 18.66 2.33 -8.43
CA PHE A 297 18.29 3.33 -7.44
C PHE A 297 19.34 3.46 -6.35
N ASP A 298 19.27 4.55 -5.60
CA ASP A 298 19.96 4.72 -4.33
C ASP A 298 18.94 4.77 -3.20
N MET A 299 19.24 4.09 -2.09
CA MET A 299 18.51 4.23 -0.83
C MET A 299 19.41 4.92 0.18
N ILE A 300 18.96 6.07 0.69
CA ILE A 300 19.78 6.96 1.53
C ILE A 300 19.01 7.24 2.81
N THR A 301 19.46 6.67 3.92
CA THR A 301 18.91 6.95 5.24
C THR A 301 19.76 8.01 5.92
N ILE A 302 19.13 9.11 6.33
CA ILE A 302 19.77 10.25 7.00
C ILE A 302 19.15 10.38 8.39
N THR A 303 19.92 10.07 9.43
CA THR A 303 19.52 10.28 10.82
C THR A 303 19.82 11.72 11.24
N SER A 304 18.90 12.33 11.98
CA SER A 304 18.98 13.74 12.40
C SER A 304 19.36 14.67 11.24
N PRO A 305 18.57 14.72 10.15
CA PRO A 305 18.90 15.52 8.97
C PRO A 305 18.96 17.02 9.32
N GLN A 306 19.82 17.76 8.62
CA GLN A 306 19.83 19.23 8.71
C GLN A 306 18.48 19.81 8.29
N ILE A 307 17.95 20.74 9.09
CA ILE A 307 16.74 21.50 8.78
C ILE A 307 17.02 22.44 7.60
N GLY A 308 16.07 22.54 6.68
CA GLY A 308 16.11 23.44 5.53
C GLY A 308 15.97 22.72 4.19
N GLN A 309 16.34 23.41 3.13
CA GLN A 309 16.21 22.93 1.76
C GLN A 309 17.36 22.02 1.37
N TRP A 310 17.04 20.79 1.01
CA TRP A 310 17.95 19.84 0.39
C TRP A 310 17.73 19.84 -1.11
N LYS A 311 18.80 19.64 -1.89
CA LYS A 311 18.70 19.37 -3.32
C LYS A 311 19.23 17.99 -3.65
N VAL A 312 18.64 17.36 -4.64
CA VAL A 312 19.04 16.06 -5.17
C VAL A 312 19.19 16.18 -6.68
N ASN A 313 20.37 15.89 -7.20
CA ASN A 313 20.56 15.84 -8.65
C ASN A 313 19.91 14.55 -9.19
N LEU A 314 18.65 14.67 -9.65
CA LEU A 314 17.86 13.55 -10.14
C LEU A 314 18.22 13.22 -11.58
N SER A 315 18.40 11.93 -11.86
CA SER A 315 18.54 11.45 -13.25
C SER A 315 17.19 11.20 -13.95
N THR A 316 16.11 11.17 -13.18
CA THR A 316 14.72 11.08 -13.65
C THR A 316 13.81 11.67 -12.60
N LYS A 317 12.69 12.27 -13.01
CA LYS A 317 11.68 12.81 -12.09
C LYS A 317 10.78 11.73 -11.49
N GLU A 318 10.68 10.58 -12.16
CA GLU A 318 9.79 9.48 -11.78
C GLU A 318 10.41 8.57 -10.72
N GLY A 319 9.56 7.98 -9.88
CA GLY A 319 9.96 6.93 -8.93
C GLY A 319 10.75 7.36 -7.71
N ASN A 320 10.97 8.66 -7.51
CA ASN A 320 11.66 9.16 -6.34
C ASN A 320 10.70 9.29 -5.15
N ARG A 321 11.20 8.99 -3.95
CA ARG A 321 10.46 9.10 -2.68
C ARG A 321 11.37 9.66 -1.59
N VAL A 322 10.80 10.43 -0.68
CA VAL A 322 11.45 10.77 0.59
C VAL A 322 10.48 10.48 1.71
N TYR A 323 10.71 9.38 2.41
CA TYR A 323 9.96 9.02 3.62
C TYR A 323 10.59 9.69 4.83
N VAL A 324 9.77 9.99 5.81
CA VAL A 324 10.21 10.65 7.04
C VAL A 324 9.66 9.96 8.28
N LEU A 325 10.52 9.80 9.28
CA LEU A 325 10.10 9.55 10.64
C LEU A 325 9.94 10.90 11.33
N THR A 326 8.73 11.24 11.76
CA THR A 326 8.40 12.58 12.24
C THR A 326 7.39 12.55 13.38
N ASN A 327 7.46 13.55 14.25
CA ASN A 327 6.46 13.78 15.29
C ASN A 327 5.17 14.42 14.74
N LEU A 328 5.24 15.09 13.58
CA LEU A 328 4.10 15.69 12.88
C LEU A 328 3.71 14.82 11.68
N ARG A 329 2.65 14.04 11.85
CA ARG A 329 2.22 13.00 10.92
C ARG A 329 0.96 13.39 10.16
N LEU A 330 0.91 13.05 8.88
CA LEU A 330 -0.27 13.12 8.04
C LEU A 330 -0.94 11.74 7.98
N LYS A 331 -2.17 11.68 8.43
CA LYS A 331 -2.96 10.46 8.56
C LYS A 331 -4.17 10.49 7.65
N SER A 332 -4.64 9.30 7.29
CA SER A 332 -5.87 9.05 6.55
C SER A 332 -6.44 7.71 7.04
N SER A 333 -7.77 7.58 7.03
CA SER A 333 -8.42 6.31 7.37
C SER A 333 -8.58 5.38 6.17
N PHE A 334 -8.25 5.86 4.96
CA PHE A 334 -8.40 5.12 3.72
C PHE A 334 -7.57 3.82 3.69
N ASP A 335 -8.26 2.68 3.55
CA ASP A 335 -7.65 1.36 3.55
C ASP A 335 -8.10 0.45 2.39
N LYS A 336 -9.00 0.94 1.52
CA LYS A 336 -9.52 0.18 0.37
C LYS A 336 -8.39 -0.18 -0.61
N ASN A 337 -8.49 -1.38 -1.18
CA ASN A 337 -7.59 -1.88 -2.25
C ASN A 337 -8.28 -1.94 -3.60
N LEU A 338 -9.57 -2.26 -3.58
CA LEU A 338 -10.43 -2.43 -4.74
C LEU A 338 -11.64 -1.52 -4.56
N VAL A 339 -11.96 -0.79 -5.61
CA VAL A 339 -13.14 0.08 -5.71
C VAL A 339 -13.78 -0.13 -7.08
N TYR A 340 -14.98 0.37 -7.28
CA TYR A 340 -15.70 0.17 -8.54
C TYR A 340 -15.95 1.47 -9.29
N ILE A 341 -16.05 1.40 -10.61
CA ILE A 341 -16.47 2.55 -11.43
C ILE A 341 -17.82 3.08 -10.96
N GLY A 342 -17.95 4.40 -10.92
CA GLY A 342 -19.14 5.12 -10.44
C GLY A 342 -19.20 5.28 -8.92
N GLU A 343 -18.32 4.61 -8.16
CA GLU A 343 -18.22 4.79 -6.72
C GLU A 343 -17.72 6.20 -6.40
N LYS A 344 -18.37 6.84 -5.41
CA LYS A 344 -17.90 8.09 -4.81
C LYS A 344 -17.10 7.75 -3.55
N LEU A 345 -15.78 7.90 -3.62
CA LEU A 345 -14.91 7.66 -2.48
C LEU A 345 -14.80 8.91 -1.62
N THR A 346 -15.06 8.74 -0.33
CA THR A 346 -14.73 9.74 0.67
C THR A 346 -13.28 9.60 1.06
N LEU A 347 -12.51 10.66 0.86
CA LEU A 347 -11.13 10.80 1.30
C LEU A 347 -11.11 11.64 2.57
N ASP A 348 -10.36 11.19 3.57
CA ASP A 348 -10.15 11.92 4.81
C ASP A 348 -8.66 12.07 5.14
N ALA A 349 -8.31 13.18 5.78
CA ALA A 349 -6.96 13.47 6.20
C ALA A 349 -6.93 14.29 7.50
N TRP A 350 -5.94 14.05 8.36
CA TRP A 350 -5.70 14.89 9.54
C TRP A 350 -4.22 14.89 9.92
N LEU A 351 -3.83 15.90 10.70
CA LEU A 351 -2.49 15.98 11.26
C LEU A 351 -2.49 15.51 12.71
N GLU A 352 -1.49 14.69 13.05
CA GLU A 352 -1.21 14.30 14.43
C GLU A 352 0.14 14.85 14.86
N ARG A 353 0.21 15.38 16.08
CA ARG A 353 1.46 15.73 16.76
C ARG A 353 1.56 14.93 18.05
N ASP A 354 2.67 14.23 18.23
CA ASP A 354 2.94 13.40 19.43
C ASP A 354 1.81 12.40 19.78
N GLY A 355 1.09 11.94 18.76
CA GLY A 355 -0.03 10.99 18.88
C GLY A 355 -1.41 11.63 19.11
N GLY A 356 -1.49 12.95 19.29
CA GLY A 356 -2.75 13.68 19.38
C GLY A 356 -3.13 14.35 18.05
N ILE A 357 -4.41 14.32 17.69
CA ILE A 357 -4.94 15.05 16.52
C ILE A 357 -4.88 16.55 16.80
N ILE A 358 -4.35 17.33 15.86
CA ILE A 358 -4.35 18.80 15.91
C ILE A 358 -5.77 19.30 15.64
N LYS A 359 -6.31 20.11 16.56
CA LYS A 359 -7.69 20.65 16.51
C LYS A 359 -7.76 22.17 16.68
N GLU A 360 -6.63 22.79 16.99
CA GLU A 360 -6.50 24.20 17.29
C GLU A 360 -6.68 25.04 16.02
N MET A 361 -7.71 25.89 15.99
CA MET A 361 -8.14 26.57 14.77
C MET A 361 -7.14 27.61 14.26
N ASP A 362 -6.36 28.22 15.17
CA ASP A 362 -5.26 29.14 14.88
C ASP A 362 -4.03 28.46 14.25
N VAL A 363 -4.02 27.13 14.25
CA VAL A 363 -3.06 26.29 13.52
C VAL A 363 -3.69 25.81 12.22
N LEU A 364 -4.92 25.30 12.29
CA LEU A 364 -5.63 24.73 11.13
C LEU A 364 -5.93 25.76 10.03
N ASP A 365 -6.17 27.03 10.38
CA ASP A 365 -6.39 28.12 9.42
C ASP A 365 -5.18 28.41 8.51
N LYS A 366 -3.98 28.00 8.93
CA LYS A 366 -2.71 28.15 8.18
C LYS A 366 -2.30 26.90 7.43
N ILE A 367 -3.14 25.87 7.43
CA ILE A 367 -2.87 24.60 6.76
C ILE A 367 -3.77 24.47 5.54
N THR A 368 -3.16 24.13 4.41
CA THR A 368 -3.90 23.72 3.21
C THR A 368 -3.68 22.23 3.00
N ILE A 369 -4.76 21.48 2.81
CA ILE A 369 -4.70 20.08 2.40
C ILE A 369 -5.37 19.91 1.05
N ILE A 370 -4.63 19.34 0.10
CA ILE A 370 -5.13 18.98 -1.23
C ILE A 370 -4.96 17.49 -1.48
N ALA A 371 -5.86 16.89 -2.24
CA ALA A 371 -5.69 15.58 -2.83
C ALA A 371 -5.39 15.73 -4.32
N GLU A 372 -4.26 15.21 -4.78
CA GLU A 372 -3.90 15.10 -6.19
C GLU A 372 -4.11 13.65 -6.63
N SER A 373 -5.13 13.40 -7.45
CA SER A 373 -5.40 12.08 -8.02
C SER A 373 -4.76 11.97 -9.40
N SER A 374 -3.98 10.91 -9.61
CA SER A 374 -3.59 10.44 -10.93
C SER A 374 -4.48 9.26 -11.30
N ASP A 375 -5.39 9.49 -12.24
CA ASP A 375 -6.23 8.46 -12.83
C ASP A 375 -5.43 7.60 -13.85
N PRO A 376 -5.98 6.45 -14.27
CA PRO A 376 -5.39 5.64 -15.35
C PRO A 376 -5.21 6.38 -16.69
N SER A 377 -5.97 7.47 -16.93
CA SER A 377 -5.78 8.38 -18.07
C SER A 377 -4.61 9.36 -17.91
N LYS A 378 -3.94 9.35 -16.75
CA LYS A 378 -2.79 10.20 -16.38
C LYS A 378 -3.10 11.69 -16.35
N THR A 379 -4.37 12.08 -16.20
CA THR A 379 -4.77 13.47 -15.99
C THR A 379 -4.82 13.77 -14.49
N PRO A 380 -3.87 14.56 -13.94
CA PRO A 380 -3.88 14.87 -12.53
C PRO A 380 -5.07 15.78 -12.19
N LYS A 381 -5.96 15.31 -11.31
CA LYS A 381 -7.05 16.12 -10.73
C LYS A 381 -6.65 16.60 -9.35
N LYS A 382 -6.71 17.91 -9.12
CA LYS A 382 -6.49 18.51 -7.79
C LYS A 382 -7.82 18.79 -7.12
N ILE A 383 -7.99 18.30 -5.91
CA ILE A 383 -9.21 18.45 -5.11
C ILE A 383 -8.80 19.09 -3.79
N ASN A 384 -9.39 20.24 -3.47
CA ASN A 384 -9.20 20.85 -2.15
C ASN A 384 -9.95 20.01 -1.11
N MET A 385 -9.29 19.65 -0.02
CA MET A 385 -9.95 18.98 1.09
C MET A 385 -10.49 20.04 2.07
N VAL A 386 -11.74 19.89 2.48
CA VAL A 386 -12.47 20.87 3.29
C VAL A 386 -12.49 20.41 4.75
N LEU A 387 -12.17 21.32 5.68
CA LEU A 387 -12.23 21.04 7.11
C LEU A 387 -13.67 20.71 7.55
N ASP A 388 -13.84 19.67 8.35
CA ASP A 388 -15.12 19.12 8.79
C ASP A 388 -16.10 20.14 9.42
N SER A 389 -15.60 21.10 10.19
CA SER A 389 -16.42 22.17 10.77
C SER A 389 -17.06 23.06 9.71
N LEU A 390 -16.41 23.24 8.56
CA LEU A 390 -16.95 24.00 7.43
C LEU A 390 -17.98 23.20 6.63
N VAL A 391 -18.02 21.88 6.77
CA VAL A 391 -19.01 21.01 6.13
C VAL A 391 -20.32 20.98 6.92
N SER A 392 -20.26 20.95 8.26
CA SER A 392 -21.44 20.76 9.12
C SER A 392 -21.91 22.02 9.86
N GLY A 393 -21.15 23.12 9.80
CA GLY A 393 -21.54 24.47 10.22
C GLY A 393 -21.84 24.70 11.72
N THR A 394 -21.88 23.64 12.55
CA THR A 394 -22.37 23.68 13.94
C THR A 394 -21.56 22.85 14.93
N VAL A 395 -20.61 22.04 14.47
CA VAL A 395 -19.84 21.11 15.31
C VAL A 395 -18.39 21.61 15.45
N PRO A 396 -17.81 21.61 16.68
CA PRO A 396 -16.38 21.84 16.86
C PRO A 396 -15.57 20.91 15.95
N THR A 397 -14.56 21.45 15.26
CA THR A 397 -13.74 20.66 14.34
C THR A 397 -13.12 19.46 15.06
N GLN A 398 -13.15 18.29 14.41
CA GLN A 398 -12.40 17.12 14.83
C GLN A 398 -10.97 17.12 14.26
N GLY A 399 -10.56 18.19 13.55
CA GLY A 399 -9.26 18.32 12.90
C GLY A 399 -9.13 17.55 11.59
N LYS A 400 -10.27 17.14 10.99
CA LYS A 400 -10.30 16.30 9.80
C LYS A 400 -10.69 17.09 8.56
N TYR A 401 -9.96 16.86 7.48
CA TYR A 401 -10.20 17.39 6.15
C TYR A 401 -10.81 16.30 5.27
N MET A 402 -11.85 16.65 4.52
CA MET A 402 -12.66 15.70 3.75
C MET A 402 -12.70 16.11 2.27
N ALA A 403 -12.70 15.14 1.38
CA ALA A 403 -12.97 15.34 -0.04
C ALA A 403 -13.72 14.15 -0.64
N GLU A 404 -14.42 14.37 -1.75
CA GLU A 404 -15.02 13.31 -2.55
C GLU A 404 -14.23 13.10 -3.85
N LEU A 405 -14.01 11.85 -4.21
CA LEU A 405 -13.39 11.43 -5.47
C LEU A 405 -14.32 10.47 -6.20
N LEU A 406 -14.75 10.85 -7.41
CA LEU A 406 -15.49 9.98 -8.30
C LEU A 406 -14.55 9.06 -9.08
N ILE A 407 -14.85 7.77 -9.12
CA ILE A 407 -14.09 6.77 -9.88
C ILE A 407 -14.68 6.62 -11.28
N GLU A 408 -13.90 6.97 -12.31
CA GLU A 408 -14.40 7.10 -13.69
C GLU A 408 -13.81 6.06 -14.66
N HIS A 409 -12.64 5.51 -14.34
CA HIS A 409 -11.87 4.63 -15.23
C HIS A 409 -11.41 3.36 -14.53
N VAL A 410 -11.37 2.24 -15.25
CA VAL A 410 -10.73 0.99 -14.80
C VAL A 410 -9.22 1.21 -14.71
N GLY A 411 -8.60 0.68 -13.66
CA GLY A 411 -7.15 0.62 -13.56
C GLY A 411 -6.62 1.07 -12.20
N ASP A 412 -5.32 1.31 -12.13
CA ASP A 412 -4.63 1.67 -10.89
C ASP A 412 -4.73 3.18 -10.65
N TYR A 413 -5.15 3.56 -9.45
CA TYR A 413 -5.21 4.94 -8.98
C TYR A 413 -4.10 5.21 -7.98
N THR A 414 -3.55 6.42 -8.06
CA THR A 414 -2.69 6.98 -7.03
C THR A 414 -3.27 8.32 -6.58
N VAL A 415 -3.58 8.45 -5.30
CA VAL A 415 -4.02 9.71 -4.69
C VAL A 415 -2.95 10.20 -3.73
N LYS A 416 -2.41 11.39 -3.97
CA LYS A 416 -1.45 12.05 -3.09
C LYS A 416 -2.18 13.10 -2.27
N ILE A 417 -2.35 12.85 -0.97
CA ILE A 417 -2.82 13.86 -0.03
C ILE A 417 -1.60 14.67 0.40
N ILE A 418 -1.62 15.98 0.15
CA ILE A 418 -0.52 16.89 0.45
C ILE A 418 -1.03 17.90 1.47
N ALA A 419 -0.42 17.91 2.65
CA ALA A 419 -0.63 18.94 3.67
C ALA A 419 0.54 19.92 3.64
N GLU A 420 0.23 21.20 3.47
CA GLU A 420 1.19 22.29 3.42
C GLU A 420 0.85 23.32 4.50
N GLY A 421 1.82 23.57 5.39
CA GLY A 421 1.79 24.65 6.37
C GLY A 421 2.98 25.59 6.17
N SER A 422 3.12 26.59 7.05
CA SER A 422 4.17 27.60 6.95
C SER A 422 5.59 27.04 7.08
N THR A 423 5.77 25.98 7.87
CA THR A 423 7.08 25.40 8.20
C THR A 423 7.26 23.97 7.74
N PHE A 424 6.21 23.31 7.24
CA PHE A 424 6.25 21.89 6.92
C PHE A 424 5.47 21.56 5.64
N LYS A 425 5.86 20.45 5.02
CA LYS A 425 5.07 19.76 4.01
C LYS A 425 5.04 18.28 4.33
N ARG A 426 3.87 17.67 4.25
CA ARG A 426 3.70 16.22 4.36
C ARG A 426 2.90 15.73 3.19
N GLU A 427 3.23 14.55 2.73
CA GLU A 427 2.52 13.84 1.68
C GLU A 427 2.13 12.46 2.21
N LYS A 428 0.95 12.00 1.77
CA LYS A 428 0.44 10.67 1.97
C LYS A 428 0.02 10.09 0.62
N ILE A 429 0.53 8.91 0.30
CA ILE A 429 0.20 8.23 -0.94
C ILE A 429 -0.82 7.13 -0.63
N LEU A 430 -1.96 7.20 -1.30
CA LEU A 430 -3.00 6.18 -1.28
C LEU A 430 -3.03 5.50 -2.65
N GLU A 431 -2.98 4.18 -2.64
CA GLU A 431 -3.04 3.38 -3.86
C GLU A 431 -4.15 2.33 -3.75
N PHE A 432 -4.93 2.22 -4.82
CA PHE A 432 -6.02 1.27 -4.98
C PHE A 432 -6.28 1.05 -6.47
N ARG A 433 -7.02 0.00 -6.78
CA ARG A 433 -7.42 -0.38 -8.13
C ARG A 433 -8.92 -0.21 -8.30
N SER A 434 -9.34 0.28 -9.46
CA SER A 434 -10.73 0.30 -9.89
C SER A 434 -10.99 -0.81 -10.89
N GLU A 435 -12.11 -1.49 -10.72
CA GLU A 435 -12.65 -2.47 -11.66
C GLU A 435 -14.11 -2.15 -12.02
N GLU A 436 -14.61 -2.78 -13.08
CA GLU A 436 -16.05 -2.79 -13.35
C GLU A 436 -16.76 -3.55 -12.23
N MET A 437 -17.95 -3.11 -11.84
CA MET A 437 -18.76 -3.89 -10.92
C MET A 437 -18.98 -5.28 -11.52
N PRO A 438 -18.79 -6.36 -10.75
CA PRO A 438 -19.17 -7.69 -11.20
C PRO A 438 -20.63 -7.65 -11.63
N PRO A 439 -21.01 -8.29 -12.75
CA PRO A 439 -22.42 -8.45 -13.08
C PRO A 439 -23.10 -9.08 -11.87
N GLU A 440 -24.10 -8.38 -11.33
CA GLU A 440 -24.83 -8.79 -10.14
C GLU A 440 -25.21 -10.26 -10.33
N LYS A 441 -24.67 -11.16 -9.49
CA LYS A 441 -25.11 -12.55 -9.49
C LYS A 441 -26.58 -12.50 -9.08
N VAL A 442 -27.47 -12.58 -10.06
CA VAL A 442 -28.91 -12.73 -9.83
C VAL A 442 -29.05 -13.98 -8.96
N GLN A 443 -29.18 -13.78 -7.66
CA GLN A 443 -29.52 -14.86 -6.76
C GLN A 443 -30.86 -15.39 -7.27
N PRO A 444 -31.00 -16.70 -7.55
CA PRO A 444 -32.29 -17.22 -7.91
C PRO A 444 -33.23 -16.90 -6.75
N ILE A 445 -34.20 -16.02 -7.02
CA ILE A 445 -35.27 -15.69 -6.09
C ILE A 445 -35.83 -17.02 -5.62
N LYS A 446 -35.64 -17.32 -4.33
CA LYS A 446 -36.26 -18.46 -3.67
C LYS A 446 -37.76 -18.20 -3.78
N ARG A 447 -38.42 -18.87 -4.74
CA ARG A 447 -39.86 -18.82 -4.89
C ARG A 447 -40.45 -19.47 -3.63
N GLU A 448 -40.80 -18.66 -2.64
CA GLU A 448 -41.78 -19.09 -1.66
C GLU A 448 -43.07 -19.44 -2.40
N LYS A 449 -43.64 -20.60 -2.06
CA LYS A 449 -44.92 -21.05 -2.61
C LYS A 449 -45.98 -19.99 -2.27
N PRO A 450 -46.81 -19.55 -3.22
CA PRO A 450 -47.89 -18.64 -2.90
C PRO A 450 -48.96 -19.40 -2.13
N ASP A 451 -49.28 -18.89 -0.94
CA ASP A 451 -50.52 -19.17 -0.25
C ASP A 451 -51.69 -18.60 -1.07
N LYS A 452 -52.76 -19.37 -1.17
CA LYS A 452 -53.93 -19.04 -1.99
C LYS A 452 -54.82 -18.06 -1.21
N THR A 453 -54.76 -16.79 -1.57
CA THR A 453 -55.94 -15.93 -1.40
C THR A 453 -56.05 -14.97 -2.58
N GLU A 454 -57.12 -15.14 -3.34
CA GLU A 454 -57.47 -14.35 -4.52
C GLU A 454 -57.84 -12.91 -4.12
N GLN A 455 -57.29 -11.94 -4.85
CA GLN A 455 -58.02 -10.73 -5.25
C GLN A 455 -57.49 -10.31 -6.63
N LYS A 456 -58.37 -10.41 -7.63
CA LYS A 456 -58.12 -10.04 -9.03
C LYS A 456 -58.10 -8.52 -9.17
N THR A 457 -56.95 -7.99 -9.54
CA THR A 457 -56.83 -6.71 -10.24
C THR A 457 -56.07 -6.98 -11.52
N GLU A 458 -56.64 -6.58 -12.64
CA GLU A 458 -56.19 -6.90 -14.00
C GLU A 458 -54.85 -6.21 -14.28
N VAL A 459 -53.77 -7.02 -14.36
CA VAL A 459 -52.42 -6.57 -14.73
C VAL A 459 -52.15 -7.02 -16.16
N ASN A 460 -51.79 -6.06 -17.02
CA ASN A 460 -51.41 -6.27 -18.42
C ASN A 460 -50.37 -7.39 -18.55
N ASP A 461 -50.70 -8.41 -19.34
CA ASP A 461 -49.83 -9.55 -19.65
C ASP A 461 -48.78 -9.16 -20.71
N PRO A 462 -47.48 -9.03 -20.35
CA PRO A 462 -46.42 -8.68 -21.28
C PRO A 462 -46.13 -9.81 -22.30
N SER A 463 -46.66 -11.02 -22.09
CA SER A 463 -46.53 -12.11 -23.06
C SER A 463 -47.41 -11.92 -24.30
N LYS A 464 -48.43 -11.04 -24.22
CA LYS A 464 -49.28 -10.65 -25.36
C LYS A 464 -48.59 -9.63 -26.26
N GLU A 465 -47.76 -8.75 -25.68
CA GLU A 465 -47.01 -7.71 -26.43
C GLU A 465 -45.89 -8.30 -27.29
N TRP A 466 -45.22 -9.37 -26.84
CA TRP A 466 -44.15 -10.02 -27.60
C TRP A 466 -44.70 -10.80 -28.80
N LYS A 467 -45.86 -11.45 -28.64
CA LYS A 467 -46.54 -12.13 -29.76
C LYS A 467 -47.02 -11.14 -30.81
N SER A 468 -47.55 -9.98 -30.39
CA SER A 468 -47.94 -8.91 -31.33
C SER A 468 -46.74 -8.34 -32.07
N SER A 469 -45.63 -8.10 -31.38
CA SER A 469 -44.37 -7.62 -31.99
C SER A 469 -43.75 -8.60 -32.97
N LEU A 470 -43.81 -9.91 -32.69
CA LEU A 470 -43.34 -10.96 -33.61
C LEU A 470 -44.22 -11.09 -34.87
N ILE A 471 -45.54 -10.92 -34.73
CA ILE A 471 -46.46 -10.90 -35.87
C ILE A 471 -46.21 -9.66 -36.74
N ILE A 472 -46.03 -8.49 -36.14
CA ILE A 472 -45.71 -7.24 -36.86
C ILE A 472 -44.37 -7.36 -37.60
N PHE A 473 -43.35 -7.94 -36.96
CA PHE A 473 -42.04 -8.18 -37.60
C PHE A 473 -42.15 -9.18 -38.76
N GLY A 474 -42.95 -10.24 -38.63
CA GLY A 474 -43.22 -11.20 -39.69
C GLY A 474 -43.95 -10.58 -40.89
N VAL A 475 -44.99 -9.78 -40.63
CA VAL A 475 -45.76 -9.08 -41.68
C VAL A 475 -44.86 -8.07 -42.40
N ALA A 476 -44.11 -7.24 -41.69
CA ALA A 476 -43.23 -6.23 -42.30
C ALA A 476 -42.19 -6.84 -43.25
N ASN A 477 -41.53 -7.93 -42.85
CA ASN A 477 -40.56 -8.63 -43.70
C ASN A 477 -41.24 -9.33 -44.89
N GLY A 478 -42.44 -9.87 -44.70
CA GLY A 478 -43.24 -10.44 -45.78
C GLY A 478 -43.61 -9.41 -46.85
N THR A 479 -44.00 -8.19 -46.46
CA THR A 479 -44.34 -7.11 -47.40
C THR A 479 -43.13 -6.64 -48.20
N VAL A 480 -41.94 -6.56 -47.56
CA VAL A 480 -40.69 -6.19 -48.24
C VAL A 480 -40.31 -7.23 -49.31
N LEU A 481 -40.47 -8.53 -49.00
CA LEU A 481 -40.24 -9.60 -49.97
C LEU A 481 -41.24 -9.58 -51.13
N LEU A 482 -42.52 -9.29 -50.86
CA LEU A 482 -43.56 -9.15 -51.88
C LEU A 482 -43.29 -7.97 -52.81
N ILE A 483 -42.93 -6.81 -52.27
CA ILE A 483 -42.56 -5.62 -53.05
C ILE A 483 -41.31 -5.91 -53.88
N GLY A 484 -40.28 -6.53 -53.30
CA GLY A 484 -39.07 -6.93 -54.02
C GLY A 484 -39.38 -7.89 -55.17
N GLY A 485 -40.26 -8.87 -54.94
CA GLY A 485 -40.72 -9.81 -55.96
C GLY A 485 -41.50 -9.12 -57.10
N LEU A 486 -42.39 -8.19 -56.76
CA LEU A 486 -43.16 -7.39 -57.74
C LEU A 486 -42.25 -6.50 -58.58
N VAL A 487 -41.28 -5.81 -57.96
CA VAL A 487 -40.28 -5.01 -58.67
C VAL A 487 -39.46 -5.88 -59.61
N PHE A 488 -39.02 -7.06 -59.16
CA PHE A 488 -38.30 -8.01 -60.02
C PHE A 488 -39.15 -8.47 -61.21
N LEU A 489 -40.44 -8.73 -61.02
CA LEU A 489 -41.37 -9.14 -62.09
C LEU A 489 -41.60 -8.00 -63.09
N VAL A 490 -41.76 -6.77 -62.61
CA VAL A 490 -41.89 -5.57 -63.46
C VAL A 490 -40.60 -5.34 -64.27
N LEU A 491 -39.43 -5.43 -63.65
CA LEU A 491 -38.14 -5.33 -64.34
C LEU A 491 -37.97 -6.44 -65.40
N LYS A 492 -38.41 -7.66 -65.09
CA LYS A 492 -38.37 -8.79 -66.03
C LYS A 492 -39.33 -8.58 -67.21
N LEU A 493 -40.51 -8.01 -66.99
CA LEU A 493 -41.48 -7.68 -68.05
C LEU A 493 -41.03 -6.50 -68.93
N LEU A 494 -40.41 -5.47 -68.34
CA LEU A 494 -39.79 -4.36 -69.08
C LEU A 494 -38.63 -4.86 -69.98
N LYS A 495 -37.80 -5.77 -69.46
CA LYS A 495 -36.72 -6.41 -70.24
C LYS A 495 -37.25 -7.32 -71.36
N LYS A 496 -38.46 -7.89 -71.21
CA LYS A 496 -39.13 -8.67 -72.27
C LYS A 496 -39.80 -7.78 -73.33
N ARG A 497 -40.26 -6.58 -72.97
CA ARG A 497 -40.79 -5.58 -73.93
C ARG A 497 -39.70 -4.87 -74.74
N SER A 498 -38.49 -4.65 -74.20
CA SER A 498 -37.39 -4.07 -74.98
C SER A 498 -36.81 -5.03 -76.04
N ARG A 499 -37.07 -6.34 -75.93
CA ARG A 499 -36.72 -7.35 -76.94
C ARG A 499 -37.76 -7.55 -78.05
N LYS A 500 -38.93 -6.87 -77.98
CA LYS A 500 -39.99 -6.93 -79.01
C LYS A 500 -40.10 -5.65 -79.87
N LYS A 501 -39.14 -4.73 -79.74
CA LYS A 501 -39.03 -3.48 -80.54
C LYS A 501 -37.65 -3.33 -81.23
N LYS A 502 -37.05 -4.44 -81.62
CA LYS A 502 -35.96 -4.49 -82.61
C LYS A 502 -36.31 -5.51 -83.67
#